data_AF-A0A3D2N9W6-F1
#
_entry.id   AF-A0A3D2N9W6-F1
#
_cell.length_a   1.000
_cell.length_b   1.000
_cell.length_c   1.000
_cell.angle_alpha   90.00
_cell.angle_beta   90.00
_cell.angle_gamma   90.00
#
_symmetry.space_group_name_H-M   'P 1'
#
loop_
_entity.id
_entity.type
_entity.pdbx_description
1 polymer ?
#
loop_
_entity_poly.entity_id
_entity_poly.type
_entity_poly.pdbx_seq_one_letter_code
_entity_poly.pdbx_strand_id
1 'polypeptide(L)'
;MDINKVISAREYDFLREHPRLGDNIALLTFGGSIAYGLNTPESDIDVRGIIMPDPDDLLAQGLAKGDAGDEHLIFGNYGFEQYIDRATDTNLYVMGKIFGLLYKCNPNTIEILGCKPEHYAMVSEYGKMLLDNREVFLSKLAYGSFAGYARGQFQRLKNAIGKDNGSNVFKCISLADSIERIQRHLEESCPNYKRESLKMFITDRNGEPITVNGKPVDAYDVGVLFNEEISELTAGGKPISDDDVQLSFCVDLDMIPANEFNVVTNEITSGIKEFNKHLGHRNHKKDIYHLNKHAMHLVRLYLMAEDILTRGEIVTFREKEHDLLMTIKTGGYFNEEQNSLNAEFFDMVTALDKRMLKAYENSSLPERPDMAKVSGLLREIHLKYLSSLIK
;
A
#
# COMPACT_ATOMS: atom_id res chain seq x y z
N MET A 1 1.90 0.18 -26.04
CA MET A 1 2.14 -1.28 -26.07
C MET A 1 0.78 -1.96 -26.11
N ASP A 2 0.61 -3.06 -26.86
CA ASP A 2 -0.67 -3.78 -26.92
C ASP A 2 -0.65 -4.98 -25.97
N ILE A 3 -1.55 -4.98 -24.98
CA ILE A 3 -1.63 -6.03 -23.97
C ILE A 3 -1.96 -7.39 -24.58
N ASN A 4 -2.80 -7.45 -25.62
CA ASN A 4 -3.19 -8.71 -26.24
C ASN A 4 -1.98 -9.39 -26.89
N LYS A 5 -1.09 -8.60 -27.48
CA LYS A 5 0.17 -9.09 -28.02
C LYS A 5 1.11 -9.60 -26.91
N VAL A 6 1.23 -8.88 -25.80
CA VAL A 6 2.06 -9.28 -24.66
C VAL A 6 1.60 -10.62 -24.09
N ILE A 7 0.32 -10.73 -23.73
CA ILE A 7 -0.21 -11.94 -23.10
C ILE A 7 -0.30 -13.13 -24.05
N SER A 8 -0.11 -12.93 -25.36
CA SER A 8 -0.03 -14.04 -26.35
C SER A 8 1.33 -14.73 -26.37
N ALA A 9 2.34 -14.18 -25.70
CA ALA A 9 3.66 -14.80 -25.60
C ALA A 9 3.64 -16.06 -24.72
N ARG A 10 4.63 -16.94 -24.94
CA ARG A 10 4.72 -18.27 -24.32
C ARG A 10 4.83 -18.19 -22.79
N GLU A 11 5.54 -17.19 -22.28
CA GLU A 11 5.65 -16.96 -20.84
C GLU A 11 4.30 -16.69 -20.15
N TYR A 12 3.25 -16.35 -20.91
CA TYR A 12 1.89 -16.11 -20.43
C TYR A 12 0.92 -17.27 -20.74
N ASP A 13 1.41 -18.44 -21.20
CA ASP A 13 0.55 -19.59 -21.50
C ASP A 13 -0.28 -20.04 -20.29
N PHE A 14 0.22 -19.82 -19.06
CA PHE A 14 -0.51 -20.09 -17.83
C PHE A 14 -1.85 -19.34 -17.73
N LEU A 15 -2.00 -18.15 -18.35
CA LEU A 15 -3.28 -17.44 -18.38
C LEU A 15 -4.38 -18.23 -19.10
N ARG A 16 -4.00 -19.10 -20.04
CA ARG A 16 -4.91 -19.93 -20.83
C ARG A 16 -5.00 -21.36 -20.32
N GLU A 17 -3.89 -21.90 -19.83
CA GLU A 17 -3.75 -23.33 -19.51
C GLU A 17 -3.99 -23.65 -18.03
N HIS A 18 -3.79 -22.68 -17.12
CA HIS A 18 -3.92 -22.95 -15.70
C HIS A 18 -5.39 -23.20 -15.30
N PRO A 19 -5.73 -24.28 -14.57
CA PRO A 19 -7.11 -24.68 -14.29
C PRO A 19 -7.97 -23.62 -13.57
N ARG A 20 -7.34 -22.77 -12.75
CA ARG A 20 -8.01 -21.67 -12.02
C ARG A 20 -8.18 -20.39 -12.86
N LEU A 21 -7.57 -20.30 -14.04
CA LEU A 21 -7.56 -19.11 -14.90
C LEU A 21 -8.40 -19.37 -16.16
N GLY A 22 -7.87 -19.07 -17.36
CA GLY A 22 -8.60 -19.29 -18.61
C GLY A 22 -9.90 -18.50 -18.66
N ASP A 23 -11.02 -19.21 -18.85
CA ASP A 23 -12.36 -18.64 -18.93
C ASP A 23 -12.84 -17.99 -17.61
N ASN A 24 -12.16 -18.26 -16.49
CA ASN A 24 -12.45 -17.62 -15.22
C ASN A 24 -11.88 -16.19 -15.14
N ILE A 25 -11.04 -15.75 -16.09
CA ILE A 25 -10.52 -14.39 -16.10
C ILE A 25 -11.66 -13.40 -16.39
N ALA A 26 -11.91 -12.48 -15.46
CA ALA A 26 -12.92 -11.45 -15.60
C ALA A 26 -12.40 -10.24 -16.39
N LEU A 27 -11.15 -9.83 -16.13
CA LEU A 27 -10.42 -8.86 -16.92
C LEU A 27 -8.92 -8.95 -16.64
N LEU A 28 -8.12 -8.51 -17.62
CA LEU A 28 -6.69 -8.21 -17.48
C LEU A 28 -6.45 -6.74 -17.85
N THR A 29 -5.40 -6.16 -17.29
CA THR A 29 -4.87 -4.84 -17.65
C THR A 29 -3.37 -4.79 -17.40
N PHE A 30 -2.70 -3.81 -18.00
CA PHE A 30 -1.38 -3.42 -17.54
C PHE A 30 -1.46 -2.87 -16.11
N GLY A 31 -0.41 -3.09 -15.33
CA GLY A 31 -0.12 -2.38 -14.09
C GLY A 31 1.08 -1.44 -14.25
N GLY A 32 1.53 -0.89 -13.11
CA GLY A 32 2.87 -0.30 -13.01
C GLY A 32 3.15 0.81 -14.02
N SER A 33 4.34 0.85 -14.59
CA SER A 33 4.74 2.00 -15.42
C SER A 33 3.93 2.14 -16.71
N ILE A 34 3.52 1.04 -17.34
CA ILE A 34 2.76 1.05 -18.60
C ILE A 34 1.33 1.56 -18.35
N ALA A 35 0.67 1.10 -17.29
CA ALA A 35 -0.69 1.54 -16.96
C ALA A 35 -0.79 3.06 -16.77
N TYR A 36 0.26 3.64 -16.19
CA TYR A 36 0.34 5.08 -15.92
C TYR A 36 0.92 5.89 -17.09
N GLY A 37 1.40 5.24 -18.15
CA GLY A 37 2.04 5.90 -19.30
C GLY A 37 3.48 6.35 -19.03
N LEU A 38 4.13 5.81 -18.00
CA LEU A 38 5.45 6.22 -17.51
C LEU A 38 6.55 5.19 -17.84
N ASN A 39 6.29 4.29 -18.79
CA ASN A 39 7.23 3.24 -19.15
C ASN A 39 8.39 3.80 -20.01
N THR A 40 9.58 3.31 -19.73
CA THR A 40 10.81 3.49 -20.52
C THR A 40 11.12 2.18 -21.25
N PRO A 41 12.08 2.14 -22.20
CA PRO A 41 12.49 0.89 -22.85
C PRO A 41 12.96 -0.21 -21.88
N GLU A 42 13.45 0.17 -20.70
CA GLU A 42 13.95 -0.72 -19.63
C GLU A 42 12.87 -1.05 -18.60
N SER A 43 11.64 -0.54 -18.77
CA SER A 43 10.58 -0.77 -17.79
C SER A 43 10.06 -2.20 -17.86
N ASP A 44 9.80 -2.74 -16.67
CA ASP A 44 9.11 -3.99 -16.44
C ASP A 44 7.68 -3.96 -17.00
N ILE A 45 7.19 -5.14 -17.37
CA ILE A 45 5.79 -5.35 -17.73
C ILE A 45 5.09 -5.91 -16.50
N ASP A 46 4.21 -5.11 -15.91
CA ASP A 46 3.29 -5.56 -14.88
C ASP A 46 1.96 -5.95 -15.53
N VAL A 47 1.45 -7.15 -15.24
CA VAL A 47 0.07 -7.53 -15.58
C VAL A 47 -0.74 -7.60 -14.29
N ARG A 48 -1.93 -7.02 -14.32
CA ARG A 48 -2.90 -7.05 -13.22
C ARG A 48 -4.23 -7.57 -13.74
N GLY A 49 -5.01 -8.22 -12.90
CA GLY A 49 -6.30 -8.71 -13.35
C GLY A 49 -7.21 -9.18 -12.25
N ILE A 50 -8.39 -9.60 -12.67
CA ILE A 50 -9.45 -10.08 -11.79
C ILE A 50 -9.95 -11.39 -12.37
N ILE A 51 -10.12 -12.37 -11.50
CA ILE A 51 -10.63 -13.69 -11.84
C ILE A 51 -11.91 -13.98 -11.05
N MET A 52 -12.84 -14.69 -11.68
CA MET A 52 -14.02 -15.23 -11.03
C MET A 52 -13.60 -16.36 -10.07
N PRO A 53 -14.27 -16.50 -8.91
CA PRO A 53 -13.99 -17.61 -8.01
C PRO A 53 -14.41 -18.94 -8.64
N ASP A 54 -13.81 -20.04 -8.20
CA ASP A 54 -14.39 -21.36 -8.44
C ASP A 54 -15.72 -21.47 -7.68
N PRO A 55 -16.76 -22.13 -8.23
CA PRO A 55 -18.01 -22.37 -7.51
C PRO A 55 -17.82 -23.03 -6.14
N ASP A 56 -16.86 -23.94 -6.01
CA ASP A 56 -16.56 -24.59 -4.73
C ASP A 56 -15.93 -23.60 -3.74
N ASP A 57 -15.07 -22.69 -4.20
CA ASP A 57 -14.52 -21.62 -3.34
C ASP A 57 -15.64 -20.70 -2.81
N LEU A 58 -16.65 -20.42 -3.63
CA LEU A 58 -17.77 -19.56 -3.27
C LEU A 58 -18.80 -20.26 -2.36
N LEU A 59 -19.08 -21.54 -2.59
CA LEU A 59 -20.16 -22.27 -1.92
C LEU A 59 -19.70 -23.08 -0.70
N ALA A 60 -18.47 -23.63 -0.74
CA ALA A 60 -17.97 -24.55 0.26
C ALA A 60 -17.31 -23.85 1.46
N GLN A 61 -17.27 -22.51 1.50
CA GLN A 61 -16.74 -21.70 2.62
C GLN A 61 -15.38 -22.21 3.16
N GLY A 62 -14.43 -22.53 2.26
CA GLY A 62 -13.10 -23.01 2.63
C GLY A 62 -13.01 -24.50 2.99
N LEU A 63 -14.09 -25.29 2.83
CA LEU A 63 -14.03 -26.75 2.92
C LEU A 63 -13.35 -27.38 1.70
N ALA A 64 -13.49 -26.74 0.53
CA ALA A 64 -12.73 -27.07 -0.66
C ALA A 64 -11.29 -26.57 -0.47
N LYS A 65 -10.45 -27.41 0.14
CA LYS A 65 -9.00 -27.17 0.17
C LYS A 65 -8.45 -27.47 -1.22
N GLY A 66 -8.55 -26.50 -2.13
CA GLY A 66 -7.97 -26.58 -3.47
C GLY A 66 -6.45 -26.77 -3.44
N ASP A 67 -5.93 -27.37 -4.52
CA ASP A 67 -4.55 -27.40 -5.04
C ASP A 67 -3.41 -27.00 -4.08
N ALA A 68 -3.35 -27.64 -2.91
CA ALA A 68 -2.33 -27.39 -1.90
C ALA A 68 -0.96 -27.84 -2.42
N GLY A 69 -0.19 -26.91 -3.00
CA GLY A 69 1.14 -27.18 -3.54
C GLY A 69 1.56 -26.26 -4.69
N ASP A 70 0.61 -25.54 -5.30
CA ASP A 70 0.93 -24.52 -6.29
C ASP A 70 1.39 -23.22 -5.61
N GLU A 71 2.64 -22.80 -5.86
CA GLU A 71 3.22 -21.60 -5.27
C GLU A 71 2.64 -20.28 -5.82
N HIS A 72 1.93 -20.35 -6.95
CA HIS A 72 1.24 -19.21 -7.54
C HIS A 72 -0.09 -18.91 -6.84
N LEU A 73 -0.70 -19.90 -6.19
CA LEU A 73 -2.01 -19.77 -5.56
C LEU A 73 -1.89 -19.27 -4.12
N ILE A 74 -2.51 -18.12 -3.84
CA ILE A 74 -2.60 -17.55 -2.51
C ILE A 74 -4.00 -17.80 -1.95
N PHE A 75 -4.04 -18.48 -0.80
CA PHE A 75 -5.27 -18.81 -0.10
C PHE A 75 -5.43 -17.94 1.16
N GLY A 76 -6.66 -17.48 1.39
CA GLY A 76 -7.06 -16.87 2.66
C GLY A 76 -7.96 -17.79 3.48
N ASN A 77 -8.65 -17.21 4.45
CA ASN A 77 -9.49 -17.96 5.39
C ASN A 77 -10.72 -18.61 4.71
N TYR A 78 -11.12 -18.11 3.54
CA TYR A 78 -12.33 -18.53 2.84
C TYR A 78 -12.06 -19.19 1.48
N GLY A 79 -10.82 -19.58 1.20
CA GLY A 79 -10.43 -20.24 -0.05
C GLY A 79 -9.42 -19.42 -0.85
N PHE A 80 -9.37 -19.70 -2.15
CA PHE A 80 -8.46 -19.05 -3.09
C PHE A 80 -8.76 -17.54 -3.22
N GLU A 81 -7.75 -16.69 -3.05
CA GLU A 81 -7.91 -15.22 -3.06
C GLU A 81 -7.16 -14.52 -4.20
N GLN A 82 -6.06 -15.10 -4.68
CA GLN A 82 -5.15 -14.42 -5.59
C GLN A 82 -4.19 -15.39 -6.30
N TYR A 83 -3.93 -15.17 -7.58
CA TYR A 83 -2.88 -15.83 -8.36
C TYR A 83 -1.71 -14.86 -8.56
N ILE A 84 -0.48 -15.30 -8.28
CA ILE A 84 0.74 -14.51 -8.48
C ILE A 84 1.73 -15.30 -9.31
N ASP A 85 2.03 -14.83 -10.51
CA ASP A 85 3.22 -15.26 -11.24
C ASP A 85 4.33 -14.21 -11.12
N ARG A 86 5.45 -14.61 -10.51
CA ARG A 86 6.58 -13.71 -10.26
C ARG A 86 7.47 -13.55 -11.48
N ALA A 87 7.48 -14.51 -12.41
CA ALA A 87 8.31 -14.47 -13.59
C ALA A 87 7.86 -13.37 -14.56
N THR A 88 6.54 -13.19 -14.69
CA THR A 88 5.92 -12.18 -15.57
C THR A 88 5.37 -10.95 -14.84
N ASP A 89 5.60 -10.84 -13.52
CA ASP A 89 4.95 -9.84 -12.66
C ASP A 89 3.43 -9.75 -12.91
N THR A 90 2.78 -10.92 -12.95
CA THR A 90 1.33 -11.05 -13.13
C THR A 90 0.66 -11.26 -11.79
N ASN A 91 -0.33 -10.43 -11.50
CA ASN A 91 -1.05 -10.48 -10.23
C ASN A 91 -2.57 -10.40 -10.45
N LEU A 92 -3.28 -11.49 -10.18
CA LEU A 92 -4.71 -11.63 -10.43
C LEU A 92 -5.47 -11.85 -9.13
N TYR A 93 -6.48 -11.05 -8.87
CA TYR A 93 -7.27 -11.13 -7.63
C TYR A 93 -8.61 -11.81 -7.89
N VAL A 94 -9.03 -12.69 -6.98
CA VAL A 94 -10.40 -13.24 -7.03
C VAL A 94 -11.41 -12.12 -6.78
N MET A 95 -12.55 -12.16 -7.48
CA MET A 95 -13.60 -11.14 -7.46
C MET A 95 -14.03 -10.72 -6.02
N GLY A 96 -14.16 -11.68 -5.10
CA GLY A 96 -14.47 -11.35 -3.70
C GLY A 96 -13.34 -10.57 -2.99
N LYS A 97 -12.08 -10.95 -3.23
CA LYS A 97 -10.91 -10.28 -2.64
C LYS A 97 -10.75 -8.86 -3.15
N ILE A 98 -10.88 -8.67 -4.47
CA ILE A 98 -10.68 -7.35 -5.09
C ILE A 98 -11.75 -6.37 -4.61
N PHE A 99 -13.02 -6.78 -4.45
CA PHE A 99 -14.07 -5.92 -3.89
C PHE A 99 -13.72 -5.39 -2.50
N GLY A 100 -13.14 -6.22 -1.63
CA GLY A 100 -12.69 -5.78 -0.30
C GLY A 100 -11.54 -4.77 -0.35
N LEU A 101 -10.63 -4.89 -1.33
CA LEU A 101 -9.53 -3.94 -1.54
C LEU A 101 -10.02 -2.62 -2.15
N LEU A 102 -10.92 -2.71 -3.13
CA LEU A 102 -11.55 -1.55 -3.78
C LEU A 102 -12.41 -0.75 -2.80
N TYR A 103 -13.17 -1.42 -1.93
CA TYR A 103 -13.94 -0.76 -0.86
C TYR A 103 -13.06 0.11 0.04
N LYS A 104 -11.80 -0.27 0.25
CA LYS A 104 -10.81 0.49 1.03
C LYS A 104 -10.06 1.54 0.21
N CYS A 105 -10.45 1.78 -1.04
CA CYS A 105 -9.73 2.61 -1.99
C CYS A 105 -8.23 2.28 -2.06
N ASN A 106 -7.86 0.99 -2.07
CA ASN A 106 -6.46 0.57 -2.04
C ASN A 106 -5.72 0.98 -3.34
N PRO A 107 -4.64 1.80 -3.28
CA PRO A 107 -4.00 2.38 -4.47
C PRO A 107 -3.51 1.35 -5.49
N ASN A 108 -2.97 0.21 -5.01
CA ASN A 108 -2.39 -0.83 -5.87
C ASN A 108 -3.44 -1.63 -6.64
N THR A 109 -4.72 -1.49 -6.30
CA THR A 109 -5.81 -2.26 -6.93
C THR A 109 -6.85 -1.38 -7.57
N ILE A 110 -7.14 -0.21 -7.00
CA ILE A 110 -8.08 0.73 -7.58
C ILE A 110 -7.60 1.24 -8.95
N GLU A 111 -6.29 1.26 -9.19
CA GLU A 111 -5.70 1.59 -10.50
C GLU A 111 -6.19 0.69 -11.64
N ILE A 112 -6.58 -0.56 -11.33
CA ILE A 112 -7.13 -1.52 -12.31
C ILE A 112 -8.41 -0.96 -12.94
N LEU A 113 -9.18 -0.16 -12.20
CA LEU A 113 -10.45 0.41 -12.68
C LEU A 113 -10.26 1.73 -13.43
N GLY A 114 -9.05 2.30 -13.48
CA GLY A 114 -8.79 3.62 -14.09
C GLY A 114 -7.89 3.58 -15.32
N CYS A 115 -7.64 2.40 -15.89
CA CYS A 115 -6.79 2.24 -17.06
C CYS A 115 -7.50 2.73 -18.35
N LYS A 116 -6.72 3.04 -19.38
CA LYS A 116 -7.26 3.36 -20.71
C LYS A 116 -7.96 2.12 -21.31
N PRO A 117 -9.04 2.29 -22.10
CA PRO A 117 -9.76 1.16 -22.71
C PRO A 117 -8.86 0.17 -23.46
N GLU A 118 -7.85 0.67 -24.16
CA GLU A 118 -6.86 -0.12 -24.91
C GLU A 118 -5.85 -0.89 -24.04
N HIS A 119 -5.78 -0.60 -22.74
CA HIS A 119 -4.92 -1.33 -21.81
C HIS A 119 -5.58 -2.59 -21.26
N TYR A 120 -6.89 -2.77 -21.48
CA TYR A 120 -7.60 -3.95 -21.02
C TYR A 120 -7.55 -5.08 -22.05
N ALA A 121 -7.46 -6.31 -21.55
CA ALA A 121 -7.60 -7.55 -22.31
C ALA A 121 -8.54 -8.51 -21.58
N MET A 122 -9.08 -9.49 -22.31
CA MET A 122 -9.93 -10.56 -21.74
C MET A 122 -11.05 -10.04 -20.83
N VAL A 123 -11.68 -8.92 -21.21
CA VAL A 123 -12.78 -8.33 -20.43
C VAL A 123 -14.05 -9.14 -20.66
N SER A 124 -14.40 -9.98 -19.70
CA SER A 124 -15.66 -10.72 -19.69
C SER A 124 -16.84 -9.80 -19.35
N GLU A 125 -18.06 -10.31 -19.45
CA GLU A 125 -19.24 -9.56 -19.02
C GLU A 125 -19.22 -9.20 -17.52
N TYR A 126 -18.56 -10.02 -16.70
CA TYR A 126 -18.42 -9.79 -15.25
C TYR A 126 -17.41 -8.67 -14.97
N GLY A 127 -16.27 -8.68 -15.67
CA GLY A 127 -15.30 -7.59 -15.60
C GLY A 127 -15.89 -6.27 -16.10
N LYS A 128 -16.70 -6.32 -17.17
CA LYS A 128 -17.43 -5.16 -17.67
C LYS A 128 -18.42 -4.62 -16.63
N MET A 129 -19.23 -5.48 -15.99
CA MET A 129 -20.14 -5.05 -14.92
C MET A 129 -19.41 -4.32 -13.79
N LEU A 130 -18.22 -4.78 -13.40
CA LEU A 130 -17.38 -4.11 -12.42
C LEU A 130 -16.89 -2.74 -12.93
N LEU A 131 -16.37 -2.66 -14.15
CA LEU A 131 -15.87 -1.42 -14.74
C LEU A 131 -16.98 -0.38 -14.95
N ASP A 132 -18.19 -0.82 -15.31
CA ASP A 132 -19.34 0.05 -15.54
C ASP A 132 -19.92 0.64 -14.24
N ASN A 133 -19.53 0.10 -13.07
CA ASN A 133 -20.00 0.53 -11.75
C ASN A 133 -18.84 0.94 -10.82
N ARG A 134 -17.66 1.29 -11.36
CA ARG A 134 -16.43 1.54 -10.57
C ARG A 134 -16.57 2.65 -9.52
N GLU A 135 -17.47 3.60 -9.74
CA GLU A 135 -17.74 4.74 -8.86
C GLU A 135 -18.33 4.32 -7.51
N VAL A 136 -18.94 3.12 -7.42
CA VAL A 136 -19.52 2.64 -6.15
C VAL A 136 -18.47 2.43 -5.05
N PHE A 137 -17.18 2.33 -5.41
CA PHE A 137 -16.07 2.17 -4.47
C PHE A 137 -15.46 3.48 -3.99
N LEU A 138 -15.81 4.62 -4.59
CA LEU A 138 -15.18 5.89 -4.30
C LEU A 138 -15.70 6.49 -2.99
N SER A 139 -14.76 6.89 -2.14
CA SER A 139 -15.05 7.49 -0.83
C SER A 139 -13.87 8.32 -0.35
N LYS A 140 -14.09 9.07 0.72
CA LYS A 140 -13.03 9.81 1.40
C LYS A 140 -11.96 8.93 2.06
N LEU A 141 -12.18 7.60 2.15
CA LEU A 141 -11.13 6.65 2.53
C LEU A 141 -9.88 6.74 1.63
N ALA A 142 -10.03 7.24 0.40
CA ALA A 142 -8.91 7.52 -0.49
C ALA A 142 -7.83 8.40 0.17
N TYR A 143 -8.20 9.38 0.99
CA TYR A 143 -7.24 10.22 1.70
C TYR A 143 -6.30 9.39 2.59
N GLY A 144 -6.86 8.63 3.54
CA GLY A 144 -6.07 7.83 4.48
C GLY A 144 -5.29 6.73 3.78
N SER A 145 -5.92 6.07 2.80
CA SER A 145 -5.30 4.98 2.03
C SER A 145 -4.10 5.48 1.23
N PHE A 146 -4.26 6.49 0.38
CA PHE A 146 -3.17 7.02 -0.44
C PHE A 146 -2.09 7.71 0.42
N ALA A 147 -2.46 8.45 1.47
CA ALA A 147 -1.50 9.06 2.39
C ALA A 147 -0.60 8.02 3.08
N GLY A 148 -1.15 6.87 3.47
CA GLY A 148 -0.39 5.78 4.06
C GLY A 148 0.68 5.23 3.12
N TYR A 149 0.32 5.00 1.85
CA TYR A 149 1.26 4.57 0.82
C TYR A 149 2.29 5.65 0.47
N ALA A 150 1.86 6.91 0.38
CA ALA A 150 2.72 8.06 0.12
C ALA A 150 3.78 8.19 1.21
N ARG A 151 3.38 8.15 2.49
CA ARG A 151 4.31 8.13 3.64
C ARG A 151 5.31 6.98 3.52
N GLY A 152 4.86 5.79 3.12
CA GLY A 152 5.73 4.65 2.87
C GLY A 152 6.75 4.88 1.74
N GLN A 153 6.40 5.57 0.65
CA GLN A 153 7.34 5.94 -0.40
C GLN A 153 8.33 7.02 0.09
N PHE A 154 7.83 8.05 0.76
CA PHE A 154 8.66 9.11 1.33
C PHE A 154 9.70 8.58 2.32
N GLN A 155 9.29 7.65 3.18
CA GLN A 155 10.20 7.01 4.14
C GLN A 155 11.30 6.21 3.43
N ARG A 156 11.01 5.57 2.28
CA ARG A 156 12.02 4.89 1.47
C ARG A 156 13.00 5.88 0.82
N LEU A 157 12.55 7.08 0.44
CA LEU A 157 13.41 8.14 -0.09
C LEU A 157 14.37 8.64 0.98
N LYS A 158 13.85 9.04 2.15
CA LYS A 158 14.68 9.53 3.26
C LYS A 158 15.74 8.50 3.70
N ASN A 159 15.35 7.22 3.80
CA ASN A 159 16.26 6.12 4.12
C ASN A 159 17.43 5.95 3.15
N ALA A 160 17.27 6.36 1.89
CA ALA A 160 18.28 6.18 0.85
C ALA A 160 19.13 7.44 0.60
N ILE A 161 18.65 8.61 1.04
CA ILE A 161 19.30 9.92 0.87
C ILE A 161 20.24 10.27 2.03
N GLY A 162 20.03 9.74 3.23
CA GLY A 162 20.92 9.94 4.38
C GLY A 162 22.36 9.47 4.08
N LYS A 163 23.23 10.40 3.68
CA LYS A 163 24.69 10.22 3.66
C LYS A 163 25.16 10.01 5.10
N ASP A 164 26.07 9.04 5.25
CA ASP A 164 26.67 8.53 6.48
C ASP A 164 25.71 7.87 7.48
N ASN A 165 25.73 6.53 7.41
CA ASN A 165 25.03 5.57 8.24
C ASN A 165 23.52 5.63 8.10
N GLY A 166 22.90 4.45 7.94
CA GLY A 166 21.51 4.27 8.34
C GLY A 166 21.42 4.48 9.84
N SER A 167 21.52 5.73 10.30
CA SER A 167 21.59 6.06 11.72
C SER A 167 20.34 5.48 12.35
N ASN A 168 20.51 4.74 13.43
CA ASN A 168 19.37 4.20 14.15
C ASN A 168 18.40 5.27 14.61
N VAL A 169 18.82 6.55 14.60
CA VAL A 169 17.95 7.71 14.77
C VAL A 169 16.78 7.64 13.79
N PHE A 170 17.08 7.45 12.51
CA PHE A 170 16.08 7.47 11.45
C PHE A 170 15.15 6.25 11.53
N LYS A 171 15.67 5.11 11.99
CA LYS A 171 14.88 3.91 12.28
C LYS A 171 13.98 4.08 13.50
N CYS A 172 14.47 4.74 14.56
CA CYS A 172 13.70 5.08 15.75
C CYS A 172 12.56 6.05 15.40
N ILE A 173 12.81 7.03 14.53
CA ILE A 173 11.78 7.94 13.99
C ILE A 173 10.75 7.17 13.16
N SER A 174 11.21 6.31 12.24
CA SER A 174 10.33 5.45 11.44
C SER A 174 9.44 4.56 12.30
N LEU A 175 9.96 4.10 13.43
CA LEU A 175 9.23 3.28 14.37
C LEU A 175 8.17 4.09 15.12
N ALA A 176 8.48 5.31 15.55
CA ALA A 176 7.50 6.20 16.18
C ALA A 176 6.29 6.44 15.25
N ASP A 177 6.53 6.63 13.95
CA ASP A 177 5.46 6.73 12.94
C ASP A 177 4.61 5.44 12.84
N SER A 178 5.25 4.27 12.93
CA SER A 178 4.56 2.98 12.90
C SER A 178 3.75 2.72 14.16
N ILE A 179 4.28 3.14 15.32
CA ILE A 179 3.61 3.13 16.62
C ILE A 179 2.35 4.00 16.58
N GLU A 180 2.44 5.21 16.02
CA GLU A 180 1.29 6.11 15.87
C GLU A 180 0.19 5.51 15.00
N ARG A 181 0.57 4.86 13.89
CA ARG A 181 -0.38 4.17 13.01
C ARG A 181 -1.10 3.03 13.74
N ILE A 182 -0.36 2.24 14.52
CA ILE A 182 -0.93 1.17 15.35
C ILE A 182 -1.92 1.76 16.36
N GLN A 183 -1.54 2.83 17.06
CA GLN A 183 -2.40 3.50 18.04
C GLN A 183 -3.72 3.97 17.43
N ARG A 184 -3.67 4.67 16.28
CA ARG A 184 -4.87 5.10 15.56
C ARG A 184 -5.74 3.91 15.14
N HIS A 185 -5.13 2.83 14.65
CA HIS A 185 -5.88 1.66 14.25
C HIS A 185 -6.61 1.01 15.44
N LEU A 186 -5.96 0.95 16.61
CA LEU A 186 -6.58 0.46 17.84
C LEU A 186 -7.71 1.37 18.32
N GLU A 187 -7.53 2.69 18.29
CA GLU A 187 -8.59 3.66 18.61
C GLU A 187 -9.79 3.53 17.66
N GLU A 188 -9.57 3.26 16.38
CA GLU A 188 -10.62 3.07 15.39
C GLU A 188 -11.32 1.71 15.47
N SER A 189 -10.59 0.65 15.84
CA SER A 189 -11.06 -0.74 15.74
C SER A 189 -11.54 -1.33 17.07
N CYS A 190 -11.11 -0.74 18.19
CA CYS A 190 -11.42 -1.21 19.53
C CYS A 190 -12.10 -0.08 20.33
N PRO A 191 -13.44 -0.03 20.38
CA PRO A 191 -14.16 1.03 21.09
C PRO A 191 -13.83 1.17 22.58
N ASN A 192 -13.40 0.08 23.23
CA ASN A 192 -13.02 0.08 24.65
C ASN A 192 -11.53 0.29 24.87
N TYR A 193 -10.74 0.41 23.80
CA TYR A 193 -9.34 0.76 23.88
C TYR A 193 -9.17 2.26 24.14
N LYS A 194 -8.28 2.59 25.07
CA LYS A 194 -7.83 3.96 25.29
C LYS A 194 -6.35 4.04 24.98
N ARG A 195 -5.92 5.17 24.41
CA ARG A 195 -4.53 5.38 24.01
C ARG A 195 -3.54 5.21 25.17
N GLU A 196 -3.94 5.58 26.38
CA GLU A 196 -3.15 5.40 27.60
C GLU A 196 -2.95 3.95 28.04
N SER A 197 -3.78 3.02 27.53
CA SER A 197 -3.71 1.59 27.86
C SER A 197 -2.51 0.87 27.26
N LEU A 198 -1.87 1.45 26.24
CA LEU A 198 -0.62 0.94 25.68
C LEU A 198 0.31 2.11 25.42
N LYS A 199 1.35 2.23 26.24
CA LYS A 199 2.42 3.22 26.05
C LYS A 199 3.66 2.54 25.51
N MET A 200 4.23 3.08 24.44
CA MET A 200 5.41 2.52 23.80
C MET A 200 6.58 3.51 23.91
N PHE A 201 7.77 2.98 24.17
CA PHE A 201 8.99 3.74 24.42
C PHE A 201 10.14 3.13 23.63
N ILE A 202 11.04 3.97 23.15
CA ILE A 202 12.32 3.51 22.62
C ILE A 202 13.37 3.72 23.71
N THR A 203 13.98 2.64 24.17
CA THR A 203 14.91 2.64 25.30
C THR A 203 16.21 1.93 24.95
N ASP A 204 17.23 2.10 25.79
CA ASP A 204 18.37 1.18 25.80
C ASP A 204 18.01 -0.15 26.50
N ARG A 205 18.94 -1.11 26.50
CA ARG A 205 18.79 -2.40 27.22
C ARG A 205 18.56 -2.27 28.74
N ASN A 206 18.90 -1.14 29.34
CA ASN A 206 18.70 -0.86 30.76
C ASN A 206 17.36 -0.17 31.03
N GLY A 207 16.59 0.17 30.00
CA GLY A 207 15.31 0.87 30.11
C GLY A 207 15.43 2.40 30.12
N GLU A 208 16.63 2.95 29.87
CA GLU A 208 16.83 4.39 29.79
C GLU A 208 16.22 4.95 28.50
N PRO A 209 15.40 6.02 28.58
CA PRO A 209 14.83 6.65 27.40
C PRO A 209 15.91 7.16 26.45
N ILE A 210 15.70 6.91 25.16
CA ILE A 210 16.55 7.45 24.12
C ILE A 210 16.21 8.93 23.90
N THR A 211 17.24 9.76 23.71
CA THR A 211 17.10 11.18 23.39
C THR A 211 17.78 11.52 22.06
N VAL A 212 17.21 12.47 21.33
CA VAL A 212 17.76 13.08 20.11
C VAL A 212 18.07 14.54 20.42
N ASN A 213 19.34 14.94 20.27
CA ASN A 213 19.81 16.30 20.61
C ASN A 213 19.36 16.75 22.02
N GLY A 214 19.35 15.83 22.99
CA GLY A 214 18.94 16.08 24.38
C GLY A 214 17.43 16.13 24.63
N LYS A 215 16.57 15.94 23.62
CA LYS A 215 15.12 15.79 23.78
C LYS A 215 14.74 14.30 23.78
N PRO A 216 13.94 13.81 24.74
CA PRO A 216 13.43 12.44 24.70
C PRO A 216 12.72 12.14 23.38
N VAL A 217 13.00 10.98 22.80
CA VAL A 217 12.22 10.42 21.70
C VAL A 217 10.91 9.95 22.29
N ASP A 218 9.95 10.86 22.36
CA ASP A 218 8.60 10.56 22.76
C ASP A 218 7.79 10.20 21.51
N ALA A 219 7.22 8.99 21.49
CA ALA A 219 6.31 8.55 20.43
C ALA A 219 5.05 9.44 20.33
N TYR A 220 4.78 10.28 21.35
CA TYR A 220 3.69 11.23 21.40
C TYR A 220 4.06 12.68 20.99
N ASP A 221 5.36 13.03 20.88
CA ASP A 221 5.82 14.39 20.51
C ASP A 221 6.51 14.41 19.14
N VAL A 222 5.68 14.27 18.10
CA VAL A 222 6.10 14.15 16.70
C VAL A 222 6.83 15.42 16.18
N GLY A 223 6.68 16.57 16.86
CA GLY A 223 7.32 17.82 16.48
C GLY A 223 8.86 17.80 16.56
N VAL A 224 9.42 16.93 17.40
CA VAL A 224 10.88 16.74 17.51
C VAL A 224 11.45 15.93 16.34
N LEU A 225 10.61 15.12 15.67
CA LEU A 225 10.99 14.16 14.64
C LEU A 225 11.08 14.77 13.22
N PHE A 226 10.64 16.01 13.05
CA PHE A 226 10.71 16.77 11.79
C PHE A 226 11.87 17.78 11.74
N ASN A 227 12.71 17.86 12.78
CA ASN A 227 13.89 18.72 12.74
C ASN A 227 14.95 18.14 11.78
N GLU A 228 15.38 18.95 10.82
CA GLU A 228 16.25 18.58 9.71
C GLU A 228 17.71 18.31 10.11
N GLU A 229 18.09 18.60 11.36
CA GLU A 229 19.45 18.36 11.89
C GLU A 229 19.40 17.43 13.10
N ILE A 230 19.57 16.13 12.84
CA ILE A 230 19.79 15.15 13.91
C ILE A 230 21.27 14.75 13.91
N SER A 231 21.99 15.16 14.95
CA SER A 231 23.44 14.95 15.04
C SER A 231 23.84 13.88 16.06
N GLU A 232 23.08 13.68 17.16
CA GLU A 232 23.48 12.75 18.23
C GLU A 232 22.31 11.99 18.90
N LEU A 233 22.50 10.68 19.06
CA LEU A 233 21.62 9.74 19.77
C LEU A 233 22.25 9.39 21.12
N THR A 234 21.56 9.67 22.21
CA THR A 234 22.08 9.32 23.55
C THR A 234 21.03 8.66 24.44
N ALA A 235 21.48 7.72 25.27
CA ALA A 235 20.72 7.17 26.39
C ALA A 235 21.48 7.53 27.68
N GLY A 236 20.79 8.14 28.66
CA GLY A 236 21.45 8.65 29.87
C GLY A 236 22.61 9.62 29.60
N GLY A 237 22.56 10.38 28.50
CA GLY A 237 23.60 11.33 28.09
C GLY A 237 24.87 10.72 27.48
N LYS A 238 24.87 9.41 27.17
CA LYS A 238 25.98 8.73 26.48
C LYS A 238 25.58 8.28 25.07
N PRO A 239 26.49 8.31 24.09
CA PRO A 239 26.24 7.70 22.78
C PRO A 239 25.84 6.23 22.93
N ILE A 240 24.73 5.85 22.29
CA ILE A 240 24.22 4.48 22.30
C ILE A 240 24.55 3.79 20.99
N SER A 241 24.96 2.51 21.06
CA SER A 241 25.20 1.71 19.87
C SER A 241 23.88 1.17 19.29
N ASP A 242 23.91 0.87 18.00
CA ASP A 242 22.72 0.42 17.29
C ASP A 242 22.11 -0.88 17.86
N ASP A 243 22.94 -1.75 18.44
CA ASP A 243 22.55 -3.07 18.98
C ASP A 243 21.95 -2.99 20.40
N ASP A 244 22.03 -1.81 21.03
CA ASP A 244 21.57 -1.59 22.40
C ASP A 244 20.18 -0.93 22.46
N VAL A 245 19.60 -0.59 21.30
CA VAL A 245 18.25 -0.01 21.18
C VAL A 245 17.17 -1.09 21.24
N GLN A 246 16.13 -0.87 22.05
CA GLN A 246 14.96 -1.75 22.15
C GLN A 246 13.63 -0.98 22.21
N LEU A 247 12.55 -1.65 21.82
CA LEU A 247 11.18 -1.18 22.00
C LEU A 247 10.66 -1.71 23.33
N SER A 248 10.32 -0.81 24.23
CA SER A 248 9.68 -1.12 25.51
C SER A 248 8.22 -0.67 25.48
N PHE A 249 7.36 -1.30 26.27
CA PHE A 249 5.97 -0.88 26.38
C PHE A 249 5.42 -1.10 27.79
N CYS A 250 4.45 -0.26 28.16
CA CYS A 250 3.62 -0.39 29.35
C CYS A 250 2.20 -0.69 28.88
N VAL A 251 1.60 -1.75 29.42
CA VAL A 251 0.24 -2.18 29.09
C VAL A 251 -0.61 -2.09 30.35
N ASP A 252 -1.70 -1.34 30.26
CA ASP A 252 -2.72 -1.20 31.30
C ASP A 252 -4.11 -1.36 30.67
N LEU A 253 -4.61 -2.60 30.68
CA LEU A 253 -5.89 -2.97 30.07
C LEU A 253 -6.88 -3.29 31.18
N ASP A 254 -7.95 -2.52 31.25
CA ASP A 254 -9.04 -2.70 32.22
C ASP A 254 -10.33 -3.10 31.50
N MET A 255 -10.84 -4.29 31.81
CA MET A 255 -12.15 -4.80 31.35
C MET A 255 -12.41 -4.70 29.82
N ILE A 256 -11.37 -4.88 29.00
CA ILE A 256 -11.50 -4.94 27.54
C ILE A 256 -12.15 -6.26 27.07
N PRO A 257 -13.10 -6.23 26.12
CA PRO A 257 -13.65 -7.44 25.52
C PRO A 257 -12.59 -8.34 24.86
N ALA A 258 -12.75 -9.66 24.96
CA ALA A 258 -11.75 -10.64 24.49
C ALA A 258 -11.43 -10.53 22.98
N ASN A 259 -12.40 -10.14 22.15
CA ASN A 259 -12.21 -9.88 20.72
C ASN A 259 -11.34 -8.64 20.48
N GLU A 260 -11.55 -7.57 21.24
CA GLU A 260 -10.73 -6.36 21.17
C GLU A 260 -9.33 -6.62 21.73
N PHE A 261 -9.21 -7.42 22.80
CA PHE A 261 -7.91 -7.87 23.31
C PHE A 261 -7.09 -8.59 22.23
N ASN A 262 -7.72 -9.47 21.46
CA ASN A 262 -7.05 -10.17 20.36
C ASN A 262 -6.51 -9.18 19.31
N VAL A 263 -7.28 -8.14 18.96
CA VAL A 263 -6.83 -7.07 18.05
C VAL A 263 -5.63 -6.33 18.65
N VAL A 264 -5.72 -5.89 19.92
CA VAL A 264 -4.60 -5.23 20.63
C VAL A 264 -3.33 -6.09 20.60
N THR A 265 -3.43 -7.39 20.90
CA THR A 265 -2.26 -8.28 20.91
C THR A 265 -1.66 -8.51 19.51
N ASN A 266 -2.50 -8.57 18.48
CA ASN A 266 -2.03 -8.70 17.10
C ASN A 266 -1.30 -7.44 16.63
N GLU A 267 -1.79 -6.27 17.01
CA GLU A 267 -1.14 -5.00 16.69
C GLU A 267 0.20 -4.83 17.42
N ILE A 268 0.28 -5.18 18.72
CA ILE A 268 1.56 -5.21 19.45
C ILE A 268 2.54 -6.14 18.75
N THR A 269 2.09 -7.34 18.35
CA THR A 269 2.93 -8.31 17.64
C THR A 269 3.40 -7.78 16.29
N SER A 270 2.55 -7.08 15.55
CA SER A 270 2.90 -6.42 14.29
C SER A 270 3.94 -5.32 14.49
N GLY A 271 3.75 -4.48 15.52
CA GLY A 271 4.71 -3.43 15.91
C GLY A 271 6.09 -4.00 16.26
N ILE A 272 6.14 -5.10 17.02
CA ILE A 272 7.39 -5.80 17.35
C ILE A 272 8.06 -6.36 16.08
N LYS A 273 7.30 -6.99 15.18
CA LYS A 273 7.85 -7.51 13.91
C LYS A 273 8.40 -6.39 13.04
N GLU A 274 7.71 -5.26 12.97
CA GLU A 274 8.15 -4.08 12.23
C GLU A 274 9.43 -3.49 12.85
N PHE A 275 9.49 -3.37 14.18
CA PHE A 275 10.68 -2.94 14.92
C PHE A 275 11.90 -3.82 14.62
N ASN A 276 11.74 -5.13 14.78
CA ASN A 276 12.82 -6.10 14.56
C ASN A 276 13.27 -6.16 13.09
N LYS A 277 12.40 -5.82 12.13
CA LYS A 277 12.77 -5.72 10.72
C LYS A 277 13.71 -4.55 10.43
N HIS A 278 13.69 -3.51 11.26
CA HIS A 278 14.52 -2.32 11.07
C HIS A 278 15.84 -2.38 11.87
N LEU A 279 15.89 -3.15 12.96
CA LEU A 279 17.13 -3.47 13.68
C LEU A 279 17.96 -4.52 12.90
N GLY A 280 19.28 -4.32 12.81
CA GLY A 280 20.21 -5.29 12.20
C GLY A 280 20.25 -5.35 10.66
N HIS A 281 19.25 -4.82 9.94
CA HIS A 281 19.31 -4.73 8.48
C HIS A 281 20.06 -3.48 8.03
N ARG A 282 21.24 -3.66 7.39
CA ARG A 282 21.84 -2.61 6.56
C ARG A 282 20.96 -2.48 5.32
N ASN A 283 20.28 -1.35 5.15
CA ASN A 283 19.62 -1.04 3.88
C ASN A 283 20.69 -1.06 2.79
N HIS A 284 20.54 -1.95 1.80
CA HIS A 284 21.35 -1.87 0.60
C HIS A 284 21.09 -0.52 -0.06
N LYS A 285 22.16 0.18 -0.41
CA LYS A 285 22.10 1.44 -1.16
C LYS A 285 21.30 1.17 -2.44
N LYS A 286 20.12 1.77 -2.57
CA LYS A 286 19.37 1.72 -3.82
C LYS A 286 20.11 2.55 -4.84
N ASP A 287 20.10 2.10 -6.09
CA ASP A 287 20.59 2.92 -7.18
C ASP A 287 19.69 4.16 -7.37
N ILE A 288 20.22 5.14 -8.08
CA ILE A 288 19.55 6.42 -8.35
C ILE A 288 18.22 6.19 -9.09
N TYR A 289 18.18 5.20 -9.99
CA TYR A 289 16.97 4.85 -10.74
C TYR A 289 15.82 4.42 -9.83
N HIS A 290 16.07 3.50 -8.88
CA HIS A 290 15.07 3.05 -7.94
C HIS A 290 14.64 4.15 -6.97
N LEU A 291 15.56 5.03 -6.57
CA LEU A 291 15.20 6.20 -5.77
C LEU A 291 14.22 7.11 -6.52
N ASN A 292 14.52 7.43 -7.77
CA ASN A 292 13.67 8.25 -8.62
C ASN A 292 12.32 7.57 -8.94
N LYS A 293 12.28 6.24 -9.08
CA LYS A 293 11.03 5.46 -9.18
C LYS A 293 10.16 5.64 -7.93
N HIS A 294 10.75 5.66 -6.73
CA HIS A 294 10.02 5.95 -5.48
C HIS A 294 9.53 7.40 -5.41
N ALA A 295 10.34 8.35 -5.86
CA ALA A 295 10.00 9.78 -5.89
C ALA A 295 8.82 10.06 -6.81
N MET A 296 8.86 9.49 -8.02
CA MET A 296 7.76 9.59 -8.98
C MET A 296 6.50 8.93 -8.42
N HIS A 297 6.62 7.73 -7.82
CA HIS A 297 5.48 7.02 -7.24
C HIS A 297 4.83 7.83 -6.11
N LEU A 298 5.63 8.49 -5.26
CA LEU A 298 5.11 9.39 -4.22
C LEU A 298 4.20 10.48 -4.81
N VAL A 299 4.70 11.22 -5.81
CA VAL A 299 3.94 12.31 -6.46
C VAL A 299 2.68 11.76 -7.13
N ARG A 300 2.80 10.62 -7.83
CA ARG A 300 1.69 9.93 -8.49
C ARG A 300 0.55 9.57 -7.52
N LEU A 301 0.87 9.13 -6.30
CA LEU A 301 -0.14 8.79 -5.29
C LEU A 301 -0.96 10.02 -4.87
N TYR A 302 -0.31 11.17 -4.65
CA TYR A 302 -1.03 12.41 -4.32
C TYR A 302 -1.96 12.86 -5.45
N LEU A 303 -1.46 12.83 -6.70
CA LEU A 303 -2.25 13.24 -7.86
C LEU A 303 -3.49 12.35 -8.05
N MET A 304 -3.33 11.04 -7.90
CA MET A 304 -4.44 10.09 -8.04
C MET A 304 -5.45 10.22 -6.88
N ALA A 305 -4.99 10.46 -5.66
CA ALA A 305 -5.86 10.74 -4.53
C ALA A 305 -6.66 12.03 -4.74
N GLU A 306 -6.02 13.08 -5.26
CA GLU A 306 -6.68 14.34 -5.59
C GLU A 306 -7.76 14.15 -6.66
N ASP A 307 -7.49 13.38 -7.72
CA ASP A 307 -8.48 13.06 -8.76
C ASP A 307 -9.73 12.38 -8.18
N ILE A 308 -9.54 11.40 -7.29
CA ILE A 308 -10.63 10.72 -6.61
C ILE A 308 -11.39 11.70 -5.72
N LEU A 309 -10.69 12.41 -4.81
CA LEU A 309 -11.32 13.24 -3.79
C LEU A 309 -12.03 14.47 -4.37
N THR A 310 -11.52 15.04 -5.47
CA THR A 310 -12.08 16.25 -6.07
C THR A 310 -13.13 15.96 -7.14
N ARG A 311 -12.92 14.94 -7.99
CA ARG A 311 -13.78 14.67 -9.16
C ARG A 311 -14.55 13.37 -9.08
N GLY A 312 -14.20 12.48 -8.16
CA GLY A 312 -14.76 11.12 -8.14
C GLY A 312 -14.31 10.31 -9.36
N GLU A 313 -13.07 10.51 -9.81
CA GLU A 313 -12.52 9.84 -10.99
C GLU A 313 -11.29 9.00 -10.64
N ILE A 314 -11.19 7.82 -11.25
CA ILE A 314 -10.00 6.97 -11.16
C ILE A 314 -9.21 7.16 -12.45
N VAL A 315 -8.14 7.96 -12.39
CA VAL A 315 -7.28 8.26 -13.56
C VAL A 315 -5.92 7.61 -13.39
N THR A 316 -5.75 6.42 -13.95
CA THR A 316 -4.48 5.68 -13.88
C THR A 316 -3.48 6.22 -14.90
N PHE A 317 -3.87 6.40 -16.17
CA PHE A 317 -2.96 6.94 -17.19
C PHE A 317 -2.71 8.44 -16.99
N ARG A 318 -1.46 8.83 -16.71
CA ARG A 318 -1.10 10.21 -16.31
C ARG A 318 -0.74 11.08 -17.50
N GLU A 319 -1.67 11.29 -18.42
CA GLU A 319 -1.40 12.08 -19.62
C GLU A 319 -1.04 13.54 -19.30
N LYS A 320 -1.76 14.16 -18.37
CA LYS A 320 -1.58 15.58 -18.00
C LYS A 320 -0.27 15.82 -17.25
N GLU A 321 0.11 14.91 -16.36
CA GLU A 321 1.32 15.01 -15.53
C GLU A 321 2.47 14.14 -16.05
N HIS A 322 2.36 13.63 -17.27
CA HIS A 322 3.32 12.70 -17.86
C HIS A 322 4.74 13.27 -17.78
N ASP A 323 4.93 14.49 -18.29
CA ASP A 323 6.25 15.10 -18.39
C ASP A 323 6.85 15.33 -17.01
N LEU A 324 6.06 15.84 -16.06
CA LEU A 324 6.49 16.01 -14.67
C LEU A 324 6.95 14.68 -14.04
N LEU A 325 6.11 13.65 -14.13
CA LEU A 325 6.38 12.34 -13.55
C LEU A 325 7.59 11.66 -14.21
N MET A 326 7.75 11.83 -15.52
CA MET A 326 8.92 11.36 -16.25
C MET A 326 10.18 12.13 -15.86
N THR A 327 10.13 13.46 -15.73
CA THR A 327 11.25 14.27 -15.24
C THR A 327 11.71 13.80 -13.86
N ILE A 328 10.77 13.51 -12.93
CA ILE A 328 11.11 12.95 -11.63
C ILE A 328 11.75 11.55 -11.79
N LYS A 329 11.13 10.66 -12.57
CA LYS A 329 11.59 9.28 -12.77
C LYS A 329 12.99 9.22 -13.40
N THR A 330 13.32 10.12 -14.32
CA THR A 330 14.63 10.19 -14.99
C THR A 330 15.65 11.03 -14.24
N GLY A 331 15.32 11.54 -13.04
CA GLY A 331 16.28 12.19 -12.14
C GLY A 331 16.44 13.70 -12.31
N GLY A 332 15.52 14.40 -12.98
CA GLY A 332 15.59 15.87 -13.14
C GLY A 332 15.52 16.66 -11.82
N TYR A 333 15.05 16.02 -10.76
CA TYR A 333 15.02 16.60 -9.40
C TYR A 333 16.13 16.06 -8.49
N PHE A 334 17.02 15.22 -9.01
CA PHE A 334 18.10 14.62 -8.24
C PHE A 334 19.35 15.51 -8.30
N ASN A 335 19.89 15.84 -7.14
CA ASN A 335 21.17 16.53 -6.97
C ASN A 335 22.27 15.49 -6.75
N GLU A 336 23.14 15.31 -7.76
CA GLU A 336 24.24 14.35 -7.71
C GLU A 336 25.29 14.68 -6.64
N GLU A 337 25.59 15.97 -6.43
CA GLU A 337 26.57 16.42 -5.42
C GLU A 337 26.09 16.05 -4.01
N GLN A 338 24.81 16.27 -3.73
CA GLN A 338 24.19 15.97 -2.45
C GLN A 338 23.78 14.49 -2.33
N ASN A 339 23.72 13.75 -3.44
CA ASN A 339 23.14 12.40 -3.52
C ASN A 339 21.71 12.36 -2.94
N SER A 340 20.92 13.38 -3.27
CA SER A 340 19.59 13.65 -2.71
C SER A 340 18.66 14.21 -3.77
N LEU A 341 17.34 14.13 -3.53
CA LEU A 341 16.39 15.01 -4.22
C LEU A 341 16.60 16.47 -3.76
N ASN A 342 16.37 17.42 -4.66
CA ASN A 342 16.54 18.85 -4.40
C ASN A 342 15.38 19.43 -3.57
N ALA A 343 15.55 20.65 -3.07
CA ALA A 343 14.53 21.34 -2.27
C ALA A 343 13.20 21.52 -3.05
N GLU A 344 13.28 21.80 -4.35
CA GLU A 344 12.11 21.98 -5.23
C GLU A 344 11.19 20.75 -5.23
N PHE A 345 11.76 19.53 -5.21
CA PHE A 345 10.98 18.31 -5.09
C PHE A 345 10.23 18.21 -3.75
N PHE A 346 10.90 18.54 -2.64
CA PHE A 346 10.29 18.47 -1.32
C PHE A 346 9.22 19.55 -1.12
N ASP A 347 9.41 20.74 -1.69
CA ASP A 347 8.39 21.80 -1.75
C ASP A 347 7.15 21.33 -2.52
N MET A 348 7.35 20.65 -3.66
CA MET A 348 6.26 20.06 -4.45
C MET A 348 5.48 19.01 -3.67
N VAL A 349 6.16 18.08 -2.99
CA VAL A 349 5.51 17.06 -2.14
C VAL A 349 4.69 17.71 -1.03
N THR A 350 5.24 18.74 -0.38
CA THR A 350 4.54 19.50 0.68
C THR A 350 3.30 20.21 0.15
N ALA A 351 3.39 20.79 -1.05
CA ALA A 351 2.25 21.43 -1.71
C ALA A 351 1.16 20.41 -2.09
N LEU A 352 1.54 19.24 -2.58
CA LEU A 352 0.63 18.15 -2.94
C LEU A 352 -0.09 17.57 -1.72
N ASP A 353 0.61 17.39 -0.60
CA ASP A 353 0.01 16.93 0.65
C ASP A 353 -1.08 17.90 1.14
N LYS A 354 -0.78 19.21 1.15
CA LYS A 354 -1.76 20.27 1.48
C LYS A 354 -2.96 20.29 0.53
N ARG A 355 -2.72 20.10 -0.77
CA ARG A 355 -3.79 20.01 -1.78
C ARG A 355 -4.68 18.79 -1.54
N MET A 356 -4.09 17.64 -1.25
CA MET A 356 -4.83 16.41 -0.96
C MET A 356 -5.69 16.55 0.30
N LEU A 357 -5.18 17.18 1.37
CA LEU A 357 -5.97 17.50 2.56
C LEU A 357 -7.14 18.43 2.23
N LYS A 358 -6.89 19.50 1.48
CA LYS A 358 -7.96 20.41 1.05
C LYS A 358 -9.00 19.70 0.16
N ALA A 359 -8.57 18.80 -0.70
CA ALA A 359 -9.44 17.97 -1.52
C ALA A 359 -10.33 17.06 -0.65
N TYR A 360 -9.77 16.43 0.38
CA TYR A 360 -10.50 15.63 1.35
C TYR A 360 -11.55 16.44 2.11
N GLU A 361 -11.17 17.60 2.66
CA GLU A 361 -12.06 18.47 3.45
C GLU A 361 -13.25 18.98 2.64
N ASN A 362 -13.03 19.27 1.34
CA ASN A 362 -14.07 19.79 0.44
C ASN A 362 -14.75 18.70 -0.41
N SER A 363 -14.40 17.43 -0.22
CA SER A 363 -14.91 16.34 -1.06
C SER A 363 -16.40 16.10 -0.80
N SER A 364 -17.16 15.93 -1.88
CA SER A 364 -18.56 15.49 -1.85
C SER A 364 -18.72 13.98 -1.75
N LEU A 365 -17.63 13.21 -1.79
CA LEU A 365 -17.67 11.76 -1.64
C LEU A 365 -18.11 11.38 -0.22
N PRO A 366 -18.77 10.23 -0.05
CA PRO A 366 -19.13 9.74 1.27
C PRO A 366 -17.88 9.35 2.07
N GLU A 367 -17.99 9.33 3.41
CA GLU A 367 -16.89 8.91 4.28
C GLU A 367 -16.44 7.47 3.99
N ARG A 368 -17.39 6.60 3.61
CA ARG A 368 -17.14 5.21 3.18
C ARG A 368 -18.05 4.85 2.01
N PRO A 369 -17.69 3.86 1.17
CA PRO A 369 -18.58 3.38 0.12
C PRO A 369 -19.88 2.82 0.70
N ASP A 370 -20.98 2.90 -0.05
CA ASP A 370 -22.25 2.29 0.35
C ASP A 370 -22.12 0.76 0.33
N MET A 371 -22.00 0.17 1.52
CA MET A 371 -21.80 -1.27 1.68
C MET A 371 -22.92 -2.10 1.04
N ALA A 372 -24.16 -1.61 1.04
CA ALA A 372 -25.28 -2.33 0.45
C ALA A 372 -25.18 -2.34 -1.09
N LYS A 373 -24.76 -1.23 -1.70
CA LYS A 373 -24.52 -1.16 -3.15
C LYS A 373 -23.33 -2.03 -3.57
N VAL A 374 -22.22 -1.93 -2.86
CA VAL A 374 -21.01 -2.73 -3.14
C VAL A 374 -21.30 -4.22 -3.01
N SER A 375 -21.96 -4.65 -1.92
CA SER A 375 -22.37 -6.04 -1.74
C SER A 375 -23.41 -6.49 -2.76
N GLY A 376 -24.33 -5.60 -3.13
CA GLY A 376 -25.33 -5.84 -4.18
C GLY A 376 -24.69 -6.14 -5.53
N LEU A 377 -23.72 -5.33 -5.95
CA LEU A 377 -22.98 -5.52 -7.20
C LEU A 377 -22.21 -6.84 -7.20
N LEU A 378 -21.49 -7.15 -6.11
CA LEU A 378 -20.76 -8.42 -6.00
C LEU A 378 -21.70 -9.62 -6.13
N ARG A 379 -22.84 -9.56 -5.43
CA ARG A 379 -23.86 -10.61 -5.48
C ARG A 379 -24.42 -10.78 -6.90
N GLU A 380 -24.73 -9.69 -7.59
CA GLU A 380 -25.25 -9.74 -8.95
C GLU A 380 -24.26 -10.39 -9.91
N ILE A 381 -22.99 -9.97 -9.84
CA ILE A 381 -21.90 -10.56 -10.63
C ILE A 381 -21.78 -12.06 -10.37
N HIS A 382 -21.72 -12.48 -9.10
CA HIS A 382 -21.60 -13.90 -8.73
C HIS A 382 -22.81 -14.73 -9.15
N LEU A 383 -24.04 -14.24 -8.94
CA LEU A 383 -25.25 -14.97 -9.33
C LEU A 383 -25.33 -15.15 -10.85
N LYS A 384 -24.95 -14.11 -11.61
CA LYS A 384 -24.90 -14.18 -13.06
C LYS A 384 -23.85 -15.20 -13.53
N TYR A 385 -22.67 -15.18 -12.92
CA TYR A 385 -21.61 -16.14 -13.18
C TYR A 385 -22.01 -17.59 -12.86
N LEU A 386 -22.52 -17.87 -11.67
CA LEU A 386 -23.00 -19.21 -11.32
C LEU A 386 -24.10 -19.69 -12.28
N SER A 387 -25.00 -18.78 -12.69
CA SER A 387 -26.06 -19.11 -13.65
C SER A 387 -25.53 -19.43 -15.04
N SER A 388 -24.35 -18.92 -15.43
CA SER A 388 -23.74 -19.26 -16.72
C SER A 388 -23.10 -20.64 -16.73
N LEU A 389 -22.72 -21.18 -15.56
CA LEU A 389 -22.07 -22.48 -15.44
C LEU A 389 -23.04 -23.67 -15.44
N ILE A 390 -24.34 -23.42 -15.24
CA ILE A 390 -25.40 -24.45 -15.16
C ILE A 390 -26.04 -24.71 -16.54
N LYS A 391 -25.75 -23.88 -17.54
CA LYS A 391 -26.25 -24.01 -18.91
C LYS A 391 -25.33 -24.89 -19.75
#